data_AF-A0A9D8WPJ0-F1
#
_entry.id   AF-A0A9D8WPJ0-F1
#
_cell.length_a   1.000
_cell.length_b   1.000
_cell.length_c   1.000
_cell.angle_alpha   90.00
_cell.angle_beta   90.00
_cell.angle_gamma   90.00
#
_symmetry.space_group_name_H-M   'P 1'
#
loop_
_entity.id
_entity.type
_entity.pdbx_description
1 polymer ?
#
loop_
_entity_poly.entity_id
_entity_poly.type
_entity_poly.pdbx_seq_one_letter_code
_entity_poly.pdbx_strand_id
1 'polypeptide(L)'
;MNTKKIFFKAPAECFVKLLDDKERDVGFNDIVNYSLAHQHLTTGHGLEECKSELGIYFSVPHNAIELGMEMFSKHRESVKFDIERKVFLDFFISHKDEIDYVLQIAFMALNTMIGQHKTYCRIYNDLWLLRMSGHTEYKGDLHPVIKRYADPRKLRTLKESLSLRFGMNFSTKKTRGFLASRIHSSEELDAILVKSKTISDETSSKAKSNQKSKAVMNPNEDHSEKQKEQPLWRTDFNEYKRLFEEARKTVLADVDFKKKMEGYYPNIDYEKSIDCSCDYWISEDGWKKCKSYRCTNIDPVRRLQNNFSKNKIYKYRYSGNNKPQDYRHRSGQYDSTDMDDWNKGKI
;
A
#
# COMPACT_ATOMS: atom_id res chain seq x y z
N MET A 1 -18.09 0.59 -39.99
CA MET A 1 -18.38 1.74 -39.10
C MET A 1 -17.82 1.41 -37.72
N ASN A 2 -16.91 2.22 -37.18
CA ASN A 2 -16.32 1.96 -35.86
C ASN A 2 -17.36 2.36 -34.80
N THR A 3 -18.07 1.41 -34.22
CA THR A 3 -19.08 1.69 -33.20
C THR A 3 -18.39 2.21 -31.94
N LYS A 4 -18.78 3.41 -31.50
CA LYS A 4 -18.26 4.01 -30.27
C LYS A 4 -18.54 3.07 -29.09
N LYS A 5 -17.49 2.69 -28.35
CA LYS A 5 -17.65 1.92 -27.12
C LYS A 5 -18.36 2.74 -26.06
N ILE A 6 -19.34 2.13 -25.40
CA ILE A 6 -20.12 2.72 -24.30
C ILE A 6 -19.67 2.07 -23.00
N PHE A 7 -19.52 2.87 -21.95
CA PHE A 7 -19.06 2.42 -20.64
C PHE A 7 -20.03 2.86 -19.56
N PHE A 8 -20.30 1.97 -18.61
CA PHE A 8 -20.91 2.30 -17.34
C PHE A 8 -19.80 2.73 -16.39
N LYS A 9 -20.03 3.82 -15.67
CA LYS A 9 -19.12 4.35 -14.67
C LYS A 9 -19.75 4.20 -13.31
N ALA A 10 -18.99 3.77 -12.32
CA ALA A 10 -19.46 3.78 -10.93
C ALA A 10 -18.28 3.73 -9.95
N PRO A 11 -18.48 4.13 -8.68
CA PRO A 11 -17.54 3.87 -7.61
C PRO A 11 -17.27 2.38 -7.48
N ALA A 12 -16.03 2.01 -7.14
CA ALA A 12 -15.62 0.63 -6.94
C ALA A 12 -16.50 -0.10 -5.91
N GLU A 13 -17.00 0.61 -4.90
CA GLU A 13 -17.88 0.11 -3.85
C GLU A 13 -19.18 -0.47 -4.42
N CYS A 14 -19.74 0.11 -5.48
CA CYS A 14 -20.92 -0.43 -6.17
C CYS A 14 -20.62 -1.80 -6.80
N PHE A 15 -19.41 -1.97 -7.34
CA PHE A 15 -18.98 -3.26 -7.89
C PHE A 15 -18.67 -4.28 -6.80
N VAL A 16 -18.14 -3.85 -5.66
CA VAL A 16 -17.85 -4.72 -4.52
C VAL A 16 -19.13 -5.36 -3.95
N LYS A 17 -20.28 -4.67 -4.01
CA LYS A 17 -21.59 -5.24 -3.66
C LYS A 17 -21.98 -6.46 -4.51
N LEU A 18 -21.48 -6.56 -5.75
CA LEU A 18 -21.74 -7.72 -6.62
C LEU A 18 -21.12 -9.02 -6.08
N LEU A 19 -20.19 -8.91 -5.14
CA LEU A 19 -19.55 -10.04 -4.46
C LEU A 19 -20.39 -10.64 -3.34
N ASP A 20 -21.45 -9.97 -2.90
CA ASP A 20 -22.42 -10.51 -1.96
C ASP A 20 -23.70 -10.88 -2.71
N ASP A 21 -24.06 -12.16 -2.72
CA ASP A 21 -25.28 -12.65 -3.38
C ASP A 21 -26.53 -11.88 -2.94
N LYS A 22 -26.59 -11.42 -1.68
CA LYS A 22 -27.74 -10.69 -1.12
C LYS A 22 -27.80 -9.24 -1.57
N GLU A 23 -26.66 -8.65 -1.94
CA GLU A 23 -26.56 -7.25 -2.36
C GLU A 23 -26.34 -7.08 -3.86
N ARG A 24 -26.24 -8.19 -4.61
CA ARG A 24 -25.88 -8.16 -6.03
C ARG A 24 -26.83 -7.30 -6.87
N ASP A 25 -28.13 -7.48 -6.72
CA ASP A 25 -29.13 -6.70 -7.46
C ASP A 25 -29.04 -5.21 -7.11
N VAL A 26 -28.77 -4.90 -5.85
CA VAL A 26 -28.53 -3.52 -5.38
C VAL A 26 -27.26 -2.97 -6.05
N GLY A 27 -26.18 -3.74 -6.11
CA GLY A 27 -24.94 -3.36 -6.78
C GLY A 27 -25.14 -3.04 -8.27
N PHE A 28 -25.92 -3.85 -8.99
CA PHE A 28 -26.24 -3.58 -10.40
C PHE A 28 -27.06 -2.31 -10.57
N ASN A 29 -28.10 -2.12 -9.75
CA ASN A 29 -28.92 -0.92 -9.76
C ASN A 29 -28.10 0.34 -9.44
N ASP A 30 -27.19 0.26 -8.46
CA ASP A 30 -26.30 1.36 -8.11
C ASP A 30 -25.38 1.75 -9.28
N ILE A 31 -24.81 0.76 -9.98
CA ILE A 31 -23.96 1.02 -11.16
C ILE A 31 -24.75 1.73 -12.26
N VAL A 32 -25.99 1.30 -12.51
CA VAL A 32 -26.89 1.89 -13.52
C VAL A 32 -27.28 3.31 -13.13
N ASN A 33 -27.75 3.52 -11.90
CA ASN A 33 -28.18 4.82 -11.39
C ASN A 33 -27.02 5.82 -11.40
N TYR A 34 -25.83 5.42 -10.95
CA TYR A 34 -24.65 6.28 -11.01
C TYR A 34 -24.28 6.63 -12.46
N SER A 35 -24.31 5.67 -13.38
CA SER A 35 -23.99 5.91 -14.79
C SER A 35 -24.99 6.87 -15.45
N LEU A 36 -26.28 6.73 -15.13
CA LEU A 36 -27.33 7.64 -15.60
C LEU A 36 -27.10 9.06 -15.07
N ALA A 37 -26.82 9.21 -13.77
CA ALA A 37 -26.50 10.52 -13.19
C ALA A 37 -25.22 11.13 -13.80
N HIS A 38 -24.18 10.32 -14.04
CA HIS A 38 -22.97 10.79 -14.71
C HIS A 38 -23.28 11.30 -16.13
N GLN A 39 -24.10 10.56 -16.88
CA GLN A 39 -24.49 10.94 -18.23
C GLN A 39 -25.30 12.24 -18.22
N HIS A 40 -26.30 12.32 -17.33
CA HIS A 40 -27.10 13.53 -17.13
C HIS A 40 -26.24 14.75 -16.79
N LEU A 41 -25.28 14.63 -15.86
CA LEU A 41 -24.34 15.72 -15.53
C LEU A 41 -23.46 16.14 -16.71
N THR A 42 -23.19 15.21 -17.63
CA THR A 42 -22.30 15.46 -18.78
C THR A 42 -23.05 16.11 -19.94
N THR A 43 -24.30 15.72 -20.20
CA THR A 43 -25.06 16.13 -21.40
C THR A 43 -26.25 17.05 -21.11
N GLY A 44 -26.74 17.10 -19.86
CA GLY A 44 -27.98 17.77 -19.48
C GLY A 44 -29.25 17.03 -19.92
N HIS A 45 -29.13 15.81 -20.44
CA HIS A 45 -30.23 15.02 -20.98
C HIS A 45 -31.13 14.43 -19.89
N GLY A 46 -32.42 14.26 -20.20
CA GLY A 46 -33.36 13.57 -19.32
C GLY A 46 -33.08 12.07 -19.15
N LEU A 47 -33.89 11.40 -18.33
CA LEU A 47 -33.72 9.97 -18.01
C LEU A 47 -33.78 9.08 -19.26
N GLU A 48 -34.77 9.28 -20.12
CA GLU A 48 -34.98 8.42 -21.29
C GLU A 48 -33.90 8.60 -22.35
N GLU A 49 -33.43 9.83 -22.56
CA GLU A 49 -32.30 10.12 -23.43
C GLU A 49 -31.01 9.50 -22.88
N CYS A 50 -30.74 9.64 -21.57
CA CYS A 50 -29.58 9.01 -20.94
C CYS A 50 -29.64 7.46 -21.04
N LYS A 51 -30.82 6.86 -20.86
CA LYS A 51 -31.02 5.40 -21.04
C LYS A 51 -30.71 4.99 -22.47
N SER A 52 -31.23 5.72 -23.46
CA SER A 52 -30.99 5.46 -24.88
C SER A 52 -29.50 5.52 -25.22
N GLU A 53 -28.78 6.55 -24.74
CA GLU A 53 -27.34 6.72 -24.98
C GLU A 53 -26.48 5.64 -24.32
N LEU A 54 -26.85 5.21 -23.11
CA LEU A 54 -26.18 4.10 -22.42
C LEU A 54 -26.62 2.72 -22.97
N GLY A 55 -27.67 2.67 -23.79
CA GLY A 55 -28.26 1.44 -24.32
C GLY A 55 -28.91 0.57 -23.24
N ILE A 56 -29.56 1.19 -22.27
CA ILE A 56 -30.35 0.54 -21.23
C ILE A 56 -31.77 0.31 -21.78
N TYR A 57 -32.17 -0.95 -21.88
CA TYR A 57 -33.49 -1.35 -22.41
C TYR A 57 -34.42 -1.95 -21.35
N PHE A 58 -33.97 -2.07 -20.10
CA PHE A 58 -34.76 -2.55 -18.98
C PHE A 58 -35.34 -1.37 -18.17
N SER A 59 -36.34 -1.67 -17.34
CA SER A 59 -36.98 -0.67 -16.48
C SER A 59 -36.03 -0.20 -15.39
N VAL A 60 -35.98 1.11 -15.18
CA VAL A 60 -35.25 1.76 -14.08
C VAL A 60 -36.22 2.67 -13.33
N PRO A 61 -36.02 2.90 -12.01
CA PRO A 61 -36.87 3.81 -11.25
C PRO A 61 -36.89 5.22 -11.88
N HIS A 62 -38.03 5.92 -11.79
CA HIS A 62 -38.14 7.29 -12.31
C HIS A 62 -37.16 8.27 -11.64
N ASN A 63 -36.82 8.02 -10.38
CA ASN A 63 -35.82 8.77 -9.61
C ASN A 63 -34.39 8.23 -9.75
N ALA A 64 -34.09 7.41 -10.77
CA ALA A 64 -32.76 6.79 -10.95
C ALA A 64 -31.62 7.81 -11.02
N ILE A 65 -31.83 8.96 -11.69
CA ILE A 65 -30.83 10.03 -11.74
C ILE A 65 -30.61 10.62 -10.36
N GLU A 66 -31.67 10.92 -9.59
CA GLU A 66 -31.57 11.50 -8.26
C GLU A 66 -30.82 10.56 -7.29
N LEU A 67 -31.16 9.27 -7.31
CA LEU A 67 -30.43 8.23 -6.57
C LEU A 67 -28.95 8.18 -6.97
N GLY A 68 -28.66 8.32 -8.27
CA GLY A 68 -27.31 8.43 -8.80
C GLY A 68 -26.54 9.65 -8.27
N MET A 69 -27.20 10.81 -8.17
CA MET A 69 -26.61 12.05 -7.65
C MET A 69 -26.26 11.97 -6.16
N GLU A 70 -27.10 11.30 -5.37
CA GLU A 70 -26.81 11.02 -3.96
C GLU A 70 -25.52 10.20 -3.81
N MET A 71 -25.34 9.19 -4.67
CA MET A 71 -24.11 8.38 -4.69
C MET A 71 -22.88 9.19 -5.11
N PHE A 72 -23.00 10.09 -6.09
CA PHE A 72 -21.91 11.00 -6.48
C PHE A 72 -21.39 11.82 -5.30
N SER A 73 -22.30 12.32 -4.48
CA SER A 73 -21.96 13.12 -3.28
C SER A 73 -21.27 12.26 -2.23
N LYS A 74 -21.77 11.04 -2.01
CA LYS A 74 -21.22 10.09 -1.02
C LYS A 74 -19.84 9.54 -1.40
N HIS A 75 -19.59 9.31 -2.69
CA HIS A 75 -18.41 8.60 -3.20
C HIS A 75 -17.45 9.52 -3.98
N ARG A 76 -17.40 10.80 -3.62
CA ARG A 76 -16.58 11.80 -4.32
C ARG A 76 -15.10 11.43 -4.37
N GLU A 77 -14.57 10.85 -3.29
CA GLU A 77 -13.15 10.48 -3.16
C GLU A 77 -12.84 9.03 -3.54
N SER A 78 -13.88 8.22 -3.75
CA SER A 78 -13.73 6.81 -4.12
C SER A 78 -13.10 6.63 -5.49
N VAL A 79 -12.49 5.47 -5.69
CA VAL A 79 -12.02 5.03 -7.01
C VAL A 79 -13.23 4.80 -7.92
N LYS A 80 -13.20 5.35 -9.13
CA LYS A 80 -14.23 5.10 -10.14
C LYS A 80 -13.74 4.04 -11.11
N PHE A 81 -14.59 3.07 -11.40
CA PHE A 81 -14.36 2.06 -12.41
C PHE A 81 -15.25 2.34 -13.63
N ASP A 82 -14.71 1.96 -14.78
CA ASP A 82 -15.40 1.97 -16.05
C ASP A 82 -15.52 0.52 -16.55
N ILE A 83 -16.74 0.06 -16.85
CA ILE A 83 -17.02 -1.26 -17.42
C ILE A 83 -17.69 -1.09 -18.78
N GLU A 84 -17.21 -1.81 -19.80
CA GLU A 84 -17.81 -1.75 -21.14
C GLU A 84 -19.25 -2.30 -21.08
N ARG A 85 -20.22 -1.59 -21.70
CA ARG A 85 -21.64 -1.95 -21.69
C ARG A 85 -21.88 -3.42 -21.99
N LYS A 86 -21.21 -3.96 -23.01
CA LYS A 86 -21.37 -5.36 -23.41
C LYS A 86 -21.00 -6.32 -22.28
N VAL A 87 -19.91 -6.01 -21.58
CA VAL A 87 -19.44 -6.81 -20.43
C VAL A 87 -20.40 -6.63 -19.25
N PHE A 88 -20.82 -5.40 -18.96
CA PHE A 88 -21.80 -5.15 -17.90
C PHE A 88 -23.10 -5.93 -18.11
N LEU A 89 -23.68 -5.87 -19.31
CA LEU A 89 -24.91 -6.57 -19.64
C LEU A 89 -24.74 -8.10 -19.61
N ASP A 90 -23.56 -8.61 -20.00
CA ASP A 90 -23.26 -10.05 -19.86
C ASP A 90 -23.29 -10.46 -18.38
N PHE A 91 -22.66 -9.70 -17.48
CA PHE A 91 -22.72 -9.95 -16.03
C PHE A 91 -24.11 -9.76 -15.44
N PHE A 92 -24.89 -8.82 -15.97
CA PHE A 92 -26.26 -8.54 -15.50
C PHE A 92 -27.24 -9.64 -15.87
N ILE A 93 -27.13 -10.20 -17.08
CA ILE A 93 -28.09 -11.17 -17.63
C ILE A 93 -27.69 -12.61 -17.28
N SER A 94 -26.39 -12.91 -17.29
CA SER A 94 -25.91 -14.27 -17.08
C SER A 94 -25.47 -14.50 -15.64
N HIS A 95 -25.73 -15.69 -15.13
CA HIS A 95 -25.18 -16.11 -13.85
C HIS A 95 -23.66 -16.22 -13.96
N LYS A 96 -22.94 -15.60 -13.02
CA LYS A 96 -21.48 -15.60 -12.91
C LYS A 96 -21.08 -16.06 -11.53
N ASP A 97 -19.95 -16.76 -11.45
CA ASP A 97 -19.40 -17.18 -10.15
C ASP A 97 -18.73 -16.00 -9.43
N GLU A 98 -18.54 -16.09 -8.11
CA GLU A 98 -17.84 -15.07 -7.31
C GLU A 98 -16.49 -14.69 -7.96
N ILE A 99 -15.75 -15.68 -8.46
CA ILE A 99 -14.44 -15.47 -9.07
C ILE A 99 -14.50 -14.59 -10.31
N ASP A 100 -15.59 -14.65 -11.10
CA ASP A 100 -15.75 -13.82 -12.30
C ASP A 100 -15.90 -12.35 -11.93
N TYR A 101 -16.70 -12.06 -10.91
CA TYR A 101 -16.85 -10.70 -10.37
C TYR A 101 -15.54 -10.19 -9.78
N VAL A 102 -14.82 -11.01 -9.01
CA VAL A 102 -13.52 -10.63 -8.44
C VAL A 102 -12.50 -10.33 -9.56
N LEU A 103 -12.46 -11.15 -10.61
CA LEU A 103 -11.58 -10.91 -11.76
C LEU A 103 -11.92 -9.61 -12.48
N GLN A 104 -13.21 -9.34 -12.69
CA GLN A 104 -13.65 -8.10 -13.31
C GLN A 104 -13.26 -6.87 -12.46
N ILE A 105 -13.47 -6.92 -11.14
CA ILE A 105 -13.06 -5.86 -10.20
C ILE A 105 -11.54 -5.69 -10.20
N ALA A 106 -10.79 -6.79 -10.16
CA ALA A 106 -9.34 -6.79 -10.18
C ALA A 106 -8.78 -6.15 -11.47
N PHE A 107 -9.38 -6.47 -12.62
CA PHE A 107 -9.05 -5.89 -13.92
C PHE A 107 -9.32 -4.38 -13.96
N MET A 108 -10.50 -3.94 -13.50
CA MET A 108 -10.84 -2.52 -13.44
C MET A 108 -9.91 -1.75 -12.51
N ALA A 109 -9.56 -2.31 -11.35
CA ALA A 109 -8.58 -1.72 -10.44
C ALA A 109 -7.21 -1.54 -11.13
N LEU A 110 -6.72 -2.52 -11.88
CA LEU A 110 -5.49 -2.38 -12.68
C LEU A 110 -5.60 -1.27 -13.71
N ASN A 111 -6.72 -1.17 -14.44
CA ASN A 111 -6.94 -0.12 -15.43
C ASN A 111 -6.88 1.28 -14.81
N THR A 112 -7.39 1.47 -13.58
CA THR A 112 -7.28 2.77 -12.90
C THR A 112 -5.85 3.15 -12.54
N MET A 113 -4.99 2.17 -12.24
CA MET A 113 -3.59 2.43 -11.86
C MET A 113 -2.68 2.64 -13.07
N ILE A 114 -2.90 1.85 -14.14
CA ILE A 114 -2.17 1.99 -15.41
C ILE A 114 -2.62 3.29 -16.10
N GLY A 115 -3.91 3.57 -16.13
CA GLY A 115 -4.49 4.71 -16.85
C GLY A 115 -4.49 4.51 -18.36
N GLN A 116 -4.87 5.55 -19.10
CA GLN A 116 -5.02 5.48 -20.56
C GLN A 116 -3.69 5.58 -21.30
N HIS A 117 -2.74 6.39 -20.80
CA HIS A 117 -1.52 6.74 -21.53
C HIS A 117 -0.28 5.90 -21.17
N LYS A 118 -0.29 5.20 -20.01
CA LYS A 118 0.86 4.39 -19.62
C LYS A 118 0.79 3.03 -20.29
N THR A 119 1.92 2.58 -20.83
CA THR A 119 2.04 1.25 -21.42
C THR A 119 2.20 0.16 -20.36
N TYR A 120 2.79 0.50 -19.20
CA TYR A 120 2.90 -0.36 -18.04
C TYR A 120 2.93 0.45 -16.73
N CYS A 121 2.70 -0.20 -15.60
CA CYS A 121 2.81 0.42 -14.28
C CYS A 121 3.39 -0.57 -13.25
N ARG A 122 4.21 -0.06 -12.33
CA ARG A 122 4.64 -0.82 -11.15
C ARG A 122 3.60 -0.68 -10.04
N ILE A 123 3.08 -1.82 -9.59
CA ILE A 123 1.98 -1.92 -8.66
C ILE A 123 2.39 -2.80 -7.48
N TYR A 124 1.92 -2.45 -6.29
CA TYR A 124 2.09 -3.26 -5.08
C TYR A 124 0.79 -4.01 -4.80
N ASN A 125 0.90 -5.25 -4.32
CA ASN A 125 -0.28 -6.09 -4.04
C ASN A 125 -1.27 -5.39 -3.11
N ASP A 126 -0.78 -4.77 -2.03
CA ASP A 126 -1.65 -4.11 -1.04
C ASP A 126 -2.43 -2.94 -1.65
N LEU A 127 -1.77 -2.12 -2.48
CA LEU A 127 -2.46 -1.03 -3.19
C LEU A 127 -3.51 -1.56 -4.15
N TRP A 128 -3.18 -2.65 -4.86
CA TRP A 128 -4.11 -3.23 -5.82
C TRP A 128 -5.39 -3.73 -5.12
N LEU A 129 -5.25 -4.43 -3.99
CA LEU A 129 -6.37 -4.89 -3.17
C LEU A 129 -7.16 -3.72 -2.56
N LEU A 130 -6.47 -2.66 -2.11
CA LEU A 130 -7.12 -1.44 -1.63
C LEU A 130 -7.93 -0.76 -2.75
N ARG A 131 -7.38 -0.69 -3.97
CA ARG A 131 -8.08 -0.17 -5.15
C ARG A 131 -9.30 -1.01 -5.50
N MET A 132 -9.20 -2.34 -5.42
CA MET A 132 -10.35 -3.24 -5.57
C MET A 132 -11.44 -2.99 -4.52
N SER A 133 -11.07 -2.50 -3.33
CA SER A 133 -12.00 -2.13 -2.25
C SER A 133 -12.49 -0.68 -2.32
N GLY A 134 -12.07 0.09 -3.33
CA GLY A 134 -12.49 1.49 -3.55
C GLY A 134 -11.61 2.58 -2.96
N HIS A 135 -10.48 2.22 -2.35
CA HIS A 135 -9.56 3.19 -1.76
C HIS A 135 -8.56 3.74 -2.79
N THR A 136 -8.37 5.06 -2.80
CA THR A 136 -7.41 5.72 -3.68
C THR A 136 -5.98 5.73 -3.12
N GLU A 137 -5.85 5.79 -1.79
CA GLU A 137 -4.57 5.85 -1.09
C GLU A 137 -4.16 4.50 -0.48
N TYR A 138 -2.93 4.43 0.04
CA TYR A 138 -2.44 3.32 0.88
C TYR A 138 -3.02 3.37 2.30
N LYS A 139 -4.32 3.65 2.42
CA LYS A 139 -5.05 3.75 3.67
C LYS A 139 -6.47 3.20 3.46
N GLY A 140 -7.03 2.64 4.53
CA GLY A 140 -8.37 2.07 4.51
C GLY A 140 -8.35 0.56 4.75
N ASP A 141 -9.52 0.04 5.10
CA ASP A 141 -9.72 -1.38 5.33
C ASP A 141 -10.14 -2.09 4.04
N LEU A 142 -9.61 -3.30 3.83
CA LEU A 142 -10.04 -4.15 2.73
C LEU A 142 -11.47 -4.64 2.97
N HIS A 143 -12.28 -4.65 1.91
CA HIS A 143 -13.60 -5.28 1.97
C HIS A 143 -13.47 -6.76 2.37
N PRO A 144 -14.36 -7.32 3.22
CA PRO A 144 -14.21 -8.68 3.75
C PRO A 144 -13.97 -9.76 2.69
N VAL A 145 -14.67 -9.67 1.55
CA VAL A 145 -14.48 -10.61 0.43
C VAL A 145 -13.11 -10.42 -0.24
N ILE A 146 -12.71 -9.18 -0.53
CA ILE A 146 -11.42 -8.86 -1.16
C ILE A 146 -10.25 -9.27 -0.26
N LYS A 147 -10.39 -9.12 1.06
CA LYS A 147 -9.39 -9.54 2.06
C LYS A 147 -9.03 -11.03 1.94
N ARG A 148 -9.97 -11.88 1.52
CA ARG A 148 -9.72 -13.33 1.29
C ARG A 148 -8.73 -13.60 0.18
N TYR A 149 -8.52 -12.64 -0.73
CA TYR A 149 -7.58 -12.70 -1.84
C TYR A 149 -6.24 -12.03 -1.52
N ALA A 150 -6.01 -11.57 -0.29
CA ALA A 150 -4.70 -11.05 0.14
C ALA A 150 -3.61 -12.14 0.24
N ASP A 151 -4.03 -13.41 0.30
CA ASP A 151 -3.11 -14.54 0.29
C ASP A 151 -2.24 -14.57 -0.99
N PRO A 152 -0.91 -14.75 -0.89
CA PRO A 152 -0.02 -14.75 -2.04
C PRO A 152 -0.33 -15.80 -3.11
N ARG A 153 -0.89 -16.96 -2.76
CA ARG A 153 -1.25 -18.00 -3.74
C ARG A 153 -2.48 -17.55 -4.52
N LYS A 154 -3.50 -17.02 -3.85
CA LYS A 154 -4.70 -16.49 -4.50
C LYS A 154 -4.39 -15.29 -5.40
N LEU A 155 -3.49 -14.39 -4.98
CA LEU A 155 -3.03 -13.29 -5.84
C LEU A 155 -2.32 -13.79 -7.10
N ARG A 156 -1.59 -14.90 -6.99
CA ARG A 156 -0.95 -15.54 -8.16
C ARG A 156 -2.02 -16.07 -9.12
N THR A 157 -2.98 -16.83 -8.61
CA THR A 157 -4.11 -17.36 -9.40
C THR A 157 -4.92 -16.25 -10.06
N LEU A 158 -5.16 -15.13 -9.35
CA LEU A 158 -5.82 -13.96 -9.94
C LEU A 158 -5.02 -13.39 -11.10
N LYS A 159 -3.70 -13.20 -10.96
CA LYS A 159 -2.84 -12.70 -12.04
C LYS A 159 -2.84 -13.63 -13.24
N GLU A 160 -2.69 -14.94 -13.03
CA GLU A 160 -2.75 -15.94 -14.09
C GLU A 160 -4.10 -15.91 -14.83
N SER A 161 -5.20 -15.81 -14.09
CA SER A 161 -6.55 -15.73 -14.64
C SER A 161 -6.78 -14.42 -15.42
N LEU A 162 -6.22 -13.30 -14.94
CA LEU A 162 -6.25 -12.02 -15.64
C LEU A 162 -5.43 -12.04 -16.92
N SER A 163 -4.28 -12.72 -16.92
CA SER A 163 -3.50 -12.94 -18.14
C SER A 163 -4.29 -13.73 -19.17
N LEU A 164 -4.89 -14.84 -18.76
CA LEU A 164 -5.63 -15.72 -19.67
C LEU A 164 -6.89 -15.05 -20.24
N ARG A 165 -7.70 -14.39 -19.40
CA ARG A 165 -9.02 -13.89 -19.79
C ARG A 165 -9.02 -12.45 -20.31
N PHE A 166 -8.12 -11.61 -19.81
CA PHE A 166 -8.07 -10.18 -20.13
C PHE A 166 -6.81 -9.78 -20.89
N GLY A 167 -5.91 -10.72 -21.20
CA GLY A 167 -4.65 -10.42 -21.91
C GLY A 167 -3.69 -9.54 -21.10
N MET A 168 -3.80 -9.55 -19.77
CA MET A 168 -2.93 -8.75 -18.90
C MET A 168 -1.57 -9.43 -18.72
N ASN A 169 -0.49 -8.73 -19.00
CA ASN A 169 0.87 -9.24 -18.78
C ASN A 169 1.43 -8.75 -17.45
N PHE A 170 2.09 -9.66 -16.72
CA PHE A 170 2.66 -9.37 -15.40
C PHE A 170 4.13 -9.79 -15.33
N SER A 171 4.95 -8.97 -14.67
CA SER A 171 6.29 -9.37 -14.23
C SER A 171 6.45 -9.16 -12.73
N THR A 172 6.90 -10.19 -12.02
CA THR A 172 7.14 -10.18 -10.57
C THR A 172 8.63 -10.25 -10.22
N LYS A 173 9.52 -10.33 -11.21
CA LYS A 173 10.94 -10.61 -10.95
C LYS A 173 11.61 -9.44 -10.23
N LYS A 174 12.42 -9.76 -9.21
CA LYS A 174 13.42 -8.87 -8.59
C LYS A 174 12.85 -7.54 -8.01
N THR A 175 11.56 -7.43 -7.77
CA THR A 175 10.93 -6.21 -7.25
C THR A 175 9.98 -6.50 -6.09
N ARG A 176 9.84 -5.54 -5.16
CA ARG A 176 8.68 -5.49 -4.25
C ARG A 176 7.50 -5.01 -5.08
N GLY A 177 6.48 -5.85 -5.26
CA GLY A 177 5.33 -5.60 -6.14
C GLY A 177 5.43 -6.37 -7.46
N PHE A 178 4.82 -5.83 -8.51
CA PHE A 178 4.82 -6.38 -9.86
C PHE A 178 4.65 -5.27 -10.91
N LEU A 179 5.13 -5.48 -12.12
CA LEU A 179 4.74 -4.71 -13.28
C LEU A 179 3.47 -5.31 -13.90
N ALA A 180 2.55 -4.46 -14.34
CA ALA A 180 1.40 -4.87 -15.16
C ALA A 180 1.35 -4.06 -16.45
N SER A 181 0.96 -4.70 -17.54
CA SER A 181 0.88 -4.12 -18.88
C SER A 181 -0.24 -4.75 -19.69
N ARG A 182 -0.81 -3.98 -20.62
CA ARG A 182 -1.76 -4.47 -21.66
C ARG A 182 -1.08 -4.74 -23.01
N ILE A 183 0.16 -4.26 -23.17
CA ILE A 183 0.86 -4.21 -24.45
C ILE A 183 2.11 -5.07 -24.38
N HIS A 184 3.04 -4.68 -23.51
CA HIS A 184 4.31 -5.39 -23.31
C HIS A 184 4.10 -6.81 -22.79
N SER A 185 4.82 -7.77 -23.35
CA SER A 185 4.88 -9.15 -22.89
C SER A 185 5.58 -9.26 -21.54
N SER A 186 5.48 -10.42 -20.90
CA SER A 186 6.17 -10.70 -19.63
C SER A 186 7.70 -10.60 -19.77
N GLU A 187 8.26 -11.04 -20.91
CA GLU A 187 9.69 -10.97 -21.23
C GLU A 187 10.15 -9.53 -21.44
N GLU A 188 9.34 -8.71 -22.13
CA GLU A 188 9.62 -7.29 -22.33
C GLU A 188 9.63 -6.53 -21.00
N LEU A 189 8.66 -6.82 -20.13
CA LEU A 189 8.62 -6.25 -18.77
C LEU A 189 9.84 -6.66 -17.94
N ASP A 190 10.27 -7.93 -18.04
CA ASP A 190 11.50 -8.40 -17.38
C ASP A 190 12.73 -7.67 -17.91
N ALA A 191 12.83 -7.45 -19.22
CA ALA A 191 13.93 -6.71 -19.83
C ALA A 191 13.97 -5.26 -19.37
N ILE A 192 12.81 -4.60 -19.22
CA ILE A 192 12.71 -3.24 -18.64
C ILE A 192 13.27 -3.23 -17.21
N LEU A 193 12.93 -4.23 -16.38
CA LEU A 193 13.45 -4.32 -15.02
C LEU A 193 14.96 -4.53 -15.00
N VAL A 194 15.50 -5.40 -15.87
CA VAL A 194 16.95 -5.62 -15.97
C VAL A 194 17.66 -4.33 -16.39
N LYS A 195 17.17 -3.65 -17.44
CA LYS A 195 17.74 -2.37 -17.90
C LYS A 195 17.71 -1.29 -16.81
N SER A 196 16.60 -1.19 -16.06
CA SER A 196 16.51 -0.22 -14.96
C SER A 196 17.54 -0.50 -13.86
N LYS A 197 17.85 -1.78 -13.63
CA LYS A 197 18.86 -2.20 -12.64
C LYS A 197 20.27 -1.97 -13.15
N THR A 198 20.58 -2.31 -14.40
CA THR A 198 21.92 -2.06 -14.97
C THR A 198 22.23 -0.58 -15.00
N ILE A 199 21.28 0.29 -15.36
CA ILE A 199 21.46 1.76 -15.29
C ILE A 199 21.77 2.20 -13.86
N SER A 200 21.06 1.66 -12.85
CA SER A 200 21.31 1.97 -11.43
C SER A 200 22.68 1.46 -10.96
N ASP A 201 23.11 0.29 -11.45
CA ASP A 201 24.39 -0.32 -11.09
C ASP A 201 25.56 0.40 -11.81
N GLU A 202 25.37 0.84 -13.06
CA GLU A 202 26.31 1.63 -13.87
C GLU A 202 26.50 3.05 -13.34
N THR A 203 25.42 3.74 -12.94
CA THR A 203 25.54 5.03 -12.23
C THR A 203 26.25 4.87 -10.89
N SER A 204 26.03 3.75 -10.19
CA SER A 204 26.72 3.44 -8.92
C SER A 204 28.19 3.06 -9.10
N SER A 205 28.60 2.58 -10.28
CA SER A 205 29.98 2.18 -10.58
C SER A 205 30.79 3.27 -11.28
N LYS A 206 30.19 4.12 -12.14
CA LYS A 206 30.82 5.36 -12.63
C LYS A 206 31.09 6.36 -11.50
N ALA A 207 30.22 6.39 -10.48
CA ALA A 207 30.49 7.15 -9.25
C ALA A 207 31.72 6.64 -8.47
N LYS A 208 32.08 5.35 -8.61
CA LYS A 208 33.25 4.74 -7.96
C LYS A 208 34.54 4.86 -8.78
N SER A 209 34.47 4.87 -10.12
CA SER A 209 35.68 5.03 -10.96
C SER A 209 36.21 6.46 -10.97
N ASN A 210 35.34 7.48 -10.90
CA ASN A 210 35.76 8.89 -10.79
C ASN A 210 36.38 9.26 -9.43
N GLN A 211 36.33 8.38 -8.43
CA GLN A 211 37.03 8.57 -7.15
C GLN A 211 38.49 8.07 -7.15
N LYS A 212 38.91 7.29 -8.16
CA LYS A 212 40.26 6.68 -8.17
C LYS A 212 41.32 7.48 -8.95
N SER A 213 40.92 8.45 -9.76
CA SER A 213 41.81 9.18 -10.69
C SER A 213 42.14 10.62 -10.28
N LYS A 214 41.70 11.12 -9.11
CA LYS A 214 41.97 12.49 -8.62
C LYS A 214 42.96 12.57 -7.43
N ALA A 215 43.83 11.56 -7.25
CA ALA A 215 44.72 11.48 -6.08
C ALA A 215 46.17 11.94 -6.32
N VAL A 216 46.54 12.55 -7.47
CA VAL A 216 47.93 13.00 -7.68
C VAL A 216 47.98 14.37 -8.40
N MET A 217 48.45 15.36 -7.62
CA MET A 217 49.18 16.61 -7.97
C MET A 217 48.45 17.91 -8.39
N ASN A 218 48.53 18.86 -7.43
CA ASN A 218 48.86 20.31 -7.43
C ASN A 218 48.00 21.40 -8.10
N PRO A 219 48.03 22.64 -7.53
CA PRO A 219 46.94 23.60 -7.57
C PRO A 219 47.23 24.80 -8.49
N ASN A 220 46.25 25.16 -9.30
CA ASN A 220 45.84 26.54 -9.54
C ASN A 220 44.59 26.55 -10.42
N GLU A 221 43.79 27.61 -10.25
CA GLU A 221 42.62 28.01 -11.03
C GLU A 221 41.25 27.46 -10.58
N ASP A 222 40.65 28.26 -9.70
CA ASP A 222 39.35 28.92 -9.90
C ASP A 222 38.32 28.18 -10.76
N HIS A 223 37.46 27.42 -10.10
CA HIS A 223 36.03 27.34 -10.43
C HIS A 223 35.27 26.85 -9.19
N SER A 224 34.44 27.73 -8.63
CA SER A 224 33.59 27.46 -7.48
C SER A 224 32.43 26.52 -7.82
N GLU A 225 32.54 25.23 -7.51
CA GLU A 225 31.40 24.32 -7.41
C GLU A 225 31.42 23.60 -6.05
N LYS A 226 30.48 23.97 -5.18
CA LYS A 226 30.30 23.46 -3.82
C LYS A 226 30.09 21.94 -3.82
N GLN A 227 31.12 21.18 -3.47
CA GLN A 227 31.00 19.76 -3.10
C GLN A 227 30.22 19.65 -1.77
N LYS A 228 29.13 18.88 -1.77
CA LYS A 228 28.41 18.53 -0.52
C LYS A 228 29.25 17.52 0.27
N GLU A 229 29.93 17.99 1.30
CA GLU A 229 30.61 17.15 2.27
C GLU A 229 29.65 16.12 2.88
N GLN A 230 30.14 14.89 3.09
CA GLN A 230 29.34 13.90 3.81
C GLN A 230 29.17 14.35 5.27
N PRO A 231 27.98 14.11 5.86
CA PRO A 231 27.73 14.52 7.24
C PRO A 231 28.63 13.72 8.19
N LEU A 232 29.23 14.44 9.14
CA LEU A 232 30.29 13.96 10.03
C LEU A 232 29.93 12.66 10.79
N TRP A 233 28.65 12.47 11.13
CA TRP A 233 28.16 11.26 11.80
C TRP A 233 28.39 9.96 11.01
N ARG A 234 28.59 10.02 9.68
CA ARG A 234 28.86 8.83 8.86
C ARG A 234 30.29 8.33 9.00
N THR A 235 31.20 9.25 9.28
CA THR A 235 32.65 8.99 9.38
C THR A 235 33.11 8.91 10.83
N ASP A 236 32.42 9.59 11.74
CA ASP A 236 32.74 9.63 13.16
C ASP A 236 31.58 9.05 14.01
N PHE A 237 31.87 7.95 14.71
CA PHE A 237 30.93 7.30 15.61
C PHE A 237 30.60 8.15 16.84
N ASN A 238 31.56 8.93 17.34
CA ASN A 238 31.35 9.78 18.52
C ASN A 238 30.36 10.90 18.20
N GLU A 239 30.47 11.48 17.01
CA GLU A 239 29.51 12.47 16.54
C GLU A 239 28.12 11.86 16.35
N TYR A 240 28.04 10.67 15.77
CA TYR A 240 26.79 9.92 15.67
C TYR A 240 26.16 9.65 17.04
N LYS A 241 26.97 9.21 18.02
CA LYS A 241 26.52 8.94 19.39
C LYS A 241 26.00 10.21 20.05
N ARG A 242 26.71 11.34 19.91
CA ARG A 242 26.32 12.66 20.41
C ARG A 242 24.93 13.07 19.89
N LEU A 243 24.65 12.87 18.61
CA LEU A 243 23.34 13.19 18.02
C LEU A 243 22.17 12.42 18.67
N PHE A 244 22.37 11.16 19.01
CA PHE A 244 21.34 10.35 19.69
C PHE A 244 21.22 10.69 21.17
N GLU A 245 22.32 11.03 21.84
CA GLU A 245 22.29 11.52 23.23
C GLU A 245 21.57 12.87 23.35
N GLU A 246 21.77 13.78 22.39
CA GLU A 246 21.04 15.04 22.32
C GLU A 246 19.55 14.83 22.03
N ALA A 247 19.22 13.98 21.05
CA ALA A 247 17.83 13.65 20.77
C ALA A 247 17.13 12.98 21.95
N ARG A 248 17.83 12.14 22.72
CA ARG A 248 17.31 11.58 23.97
C ARG A 248 16.91 12.68 24.93
N LYS A 249 17.78 13.69 25.15
CA LYS A 249 17.46 14.85 26.01
C LYS A 249 16.26 15.61 25.49
N THR A 250 16.18 15.85 24.17
CA THR A 250 15.05 16.54 23.54
C THR A 250 13.74 15.80 23.74
N VAL A 251 13.71 14.47 23.53
CA VAL A 251 12.49 13.67 23.71
C VAL A 251 12.08 13.60 25.18
N LEU A 252 13.03 13.47 26.10
CA LEU A 252 12.74 13.49 27.54
C LEU A 252 12.16 14.84 28.02
N ALA A 253 12.55 15.94 27.39
CA ALA A 253 12.04 17.27 27.67
C ALA A 253 10.67 17.56 27.00
N ASP A 254 10.20 16.71 26.07
CA ASP A 254 8.94 16.88 25.37
C ASP A 254 7.74 16.48 26.25
N VAL A 255 7.18 17.48 26.94
CA VAL A 255 6.07 17.31 27.88
C VAL A 255 4.80 16.80 27.19
N ASP A 256 4.53 17.24 25.96
CA ASP A 256 3.33 16.85 25.22
C ASP A 256 3.42 15.40 24.76
N PHE A 257 4.58 15.00 24.25
CA PHE A 257 4.83 13.61 23.87
C PHE A 257 4.79 12.68 25.09
N LYS A 258 5.35 13.09 26.24
CA LYS A 258 5.25 12.34 27.50
C LYS A 258 3.79 12.14 27.93
N LYS A 259 3.00 13.20 28.02
CA LYS A 259 1.57 13.13 28.39
C LYS A 259 0.79 12.23 27.44
N LYS A 260 1.05 12.34 26.14
CA LYS A 260 0.41 11.51 25.12
C LYS A 260 0.73 10.02 25.32
N MET A 261 2.00 9.68 25.57
CA MET A 261 2.41 8.28 25.79
C MET A 261 1.86 7.72 27.10
N GLU A 262 1.89 8.50 28.19
CA GLU A 262 1.30 8.09 29.47
C GLU A 262 -0.22 7.91 29.39
N GLY A 263 -0.90 8.68 28.52
CA GLY A 263 -2.33 8.49 28.22
C GLY A 263 -2.64 7.18 27.49
N TYR A 264 -1.78 6.75 26.56
CA TYR A 264 -1.95 5.48 25.86
C TYR A 264 -1.50 4.26 26.67
N TYR A 265 -0.52 4.43 27.55
CA TYR A 265 0.13 3.33 28.28
C TYR A 265 0.13 3.61 29.79
N PRO A 266 -0.94 3.21 30.50
CA PRO A 266 -1.00 3.37 31.95
C PRO A 266 0.18 2.68 32.67
N ASN A 267 0.74 3.35 33.69
CA ASN A 267 1.89 2.88 34.49
C ASN A 267 3.22 2.73 33.72
N ILE A 268 3.38 3.32 32.55
CA ILE A 268 4.65 3.30 31.84
C ILE A 268 5.75 4.05 32.62
N ASP A 269 6.95 3.47 32.65
CA ASP A 269 8.17 4.14 33.04
C ASP A 269 8.74 4.81 31.78
N TYR A 270 8.24 6.02 31.51
CA TYR A 270 8.50 6.76 30.29
C TYR A 270 10.02 6.97 30.06
N GLU A 271 10.75 7.35 31.11
CA GLU A 271 12.18 7.64 31.03
C GLU A 271 12.96 6.37 30.66
N LYS A 272 12.72 5.26 31.36
CA LYS A 272 13.37 3.98 31.03
C LYS A 272 13.00 3.47 29.65
N SER A 273 11.77 3.71 29.20
CA SER A 273 11.32 3.31 27.86
C SER A 273 12.05 4.07 26.75
N ILE A 274 12.34 5.35 26.99
CA ILE A 274 13.16 6.17 26.09
C ILE A 274 14.63 5.72 26.14
N ASP A 275 15.16 5.41 27.33
CA ASP A 275 16.52 4.92 27.49
C ASP A 275 16.74 3.61 26.75
N CYS A 276 15.84 2.64 26.95
CA CYS A 276 15.86 1.37 26.23
C CYS A 276 15.71 1.56 24.70
N SER A 277 14.93 2.55 24.27
CA SER A 277 14.84 2.91 22.85
C SER A 277 16.14 3.52 22.31
N CYS A 278 16.93 4.20 23.15
CA CYS A 278 18.18 4.84 22.79
C CYS A 278 19.36 3.86 22.75
N ASP A 279 19.43 2.90 23.69
CA ASP A 279 20.55 1.96 23.88
C ASP A 279 21.00 1.28 22.58
N TYR A 280 20.05 0.80 21.78
CA TYR A 280 20.37 0.18 20.49
C TYR A 280 20.99 1.19 19.51
N TRP A 281 20.47 2.41 19.46
CA TRP A 281 20.93 3.39 18.48
C TRP A 281 22.25 4.03 18.84
N ILE A 282 22.63 4.13 20.11
CA ILE A 282 23.97 4.60 20.52
C ILE A 282 25.06 3.52 20.39
N SER A 283 24.69 2.29 20.03
CA SER A 283 25.63 1.19 19.77
C SER A 283 26.26 1.25 18.38
N GLU A 284 27.39 0.57 18.18
CA GLU A 284 28.00 0.41 16.86
C GLU A 284 27.08 -0.29 15.85
N ASP A 285 26.22 -1.21 16.30
CA ASP A 285 25.28 -1.90 15.44
C ASP A 285 24.16 -0.96 14.97
N GLY A 286 23.68 -0.09 15.87
CA GLY A 286 22.81 1.02 15.52
C GLY A 286 23.45 1.93 14.48
N TRP A 287 24.73 2.26 14.64
CA TRP A 287 25.48 3.08 13.69
C TRP A 287 25.67 2.40 12.33
N LYS A 288 26.07 1.12 12.29
CA LYS A 288 26.17 0.32 11.06
C LYS A 288 24.84 0.26 10.32
N LYS A 289 23.73 0.06 11.05
CA LYS A 289 22.38 0.09 10.48
C LYS A 289 22.02 1.48 9.95
N CYS A 290 22.35 2.54 10.67
CA CYS A 290 22.16 3.92 10.21
C CYS A 290 22.93 4.21 8.92
N LYS A 291 24.19 3.77 8.83
CA LYS A 291 25.03 3.90 7.63
C LYS A 291 24.53 3.09 6.43
N SER A 292 23.81 1.98 6.68
CA SER A 292 23.19 1.20 5.60
C SER A 292 22.04 1.95 4.89
N TYR A 293 21.44 2.96 5.54
CA TYR A 293 20.39 3.77 4.92
C TYR A 293 20.99 4.79 3.94
N ARG A 294 20.26 5.05 2.85
CA ARG A 294 20.67 6.03 1.82
C ARG A 294 20.52 7.50 2.27
N CYS A 295 19.97 7.77 3.45
CA CYS A 295 19.70 9.13 3.93
C CYS A 295 20.95 9.80 4.50
N THR A 296 21.23 11.03 4.07
CA THR A 296 22.31 11.89 4.61
C THR A 296 21.86 12.62 5.88
N ASN A 297 20.60 13.03 5.93
CA ASN A 297 20.00 13.63 7.11
C ASN A 297 19.31 12.55 7.97
N ILE A 298 19.77 12.37 9.21
CA ILE A 298 19.10 11.51 10.18
C ILE A 298 18.25 12.40 11.10
N ASP A 299 17.08 11.89 11.48
CA ASP A 299 16.20 12.51 12.48
C ASP A 299 16.16 11.58 13.70
N PRO A 300 17.07 11.78 14.67
CA PRO A 300 17.19 10.88 15.81
C PRO A 300 16.01 11.01 16.77
N VAL A 301 15.42 12.21 16.90
CA VAL A 301 14.22 12.47 17.74
C VAL A 301 13.05 11.61 17.26
N ARG A 302 12.69 11.73 15.99
CA ARG A 302 11.59 10.94 15.41
C ARG A 302 11.88 9.44 15.46
N ARG A 303 13.15 9.05 15.33
CA ARG A 303 13.56 7.65 15.42
C ARG A 303 13.38 7.07 16.82
N LEU A 304 13.68 7.84 17.87
CA LEU A 304 13.42 7.45 19.26
C LEU A 304 11.91 7.37 19.52
N GLN A 305 11.14 8.38 19.10
CA GLN A 305 9.67 8.39 19.24
C GLN A 305 9.00 7.18 18.57
N ASN A 306 9.43 6.81 17.35
CA ASN A 306 8.89 5.66 16.63
C ASN A 306 9.22 4.31 17.32
N ASN A 307 10.39 4.21 17.96
CA ASN A 307 10.80 2.99 18.66
C ASN A 307 10.20 2.86 20.06
N PHE A 308 9.71 3.95 20.65
CA PHE A 308 9.09 3.96 21.97
C PHE A 308 8.03 2.87 22.13
N SER A 309 7.14 2.72 21.14
CA SER A 309 6.05 1.73 21.17
C SER A 309 6.52 0.28 21.30
N LYS A 310 7.76 -0.03 20.91
CA LYS A 310 8.36 -1.38 20.95
C LYS A 310 9.18 -1.64 22.21
N ASN A 311 9.66 -0.59 22.88
CA ASN A 311 10.55 -0.68 24.05
C ASN A 311 9.89 -0.09 25.30
N LYS A 312 8.62 -0.41 25.53
CA LYS A 312 7.87 0.07 26.70
C LYS A 312 8.32 -0.69 27.94
N ILE A 313 8.77 0.04 28.95
CA ILE A 313 9.09 -0.45 30.29
C ILE A 313 8.06 0.12 31.23
N TYR A 314 7.48 -0.71 32.10
CA TYR A 314 6.45 -0.29 33.06
C TYR A 314 7.04 -0.14 34.45
N LYS A 315 6.48 0.78 35.24
CA LYS A 315 6.80 0.92 36.66
C LYS A 315 6.33 -0.35 37.38
N TYR A 316 7.21 -0.95 38.18
CA TYR A 316 6.85 -2.10 39.01
C TYR A 316 5.72 -1.72 39.98
N ARG A 317 4.67 -2.56 40.07
CA ARG A 317 3.81 -2.57 41.25
C ARG A 317 4.54 -3.39 42.31
N TYR A 318 4.95 -2.76 43.40
CA TYR A 318 5.23 -3.50 44.62
C TYR A 318 3.89 -4.10 45.10
N SER A 319 3.56 -5.34 44.73
CA SER A 319 2.72 -6.15 45.59
C SER A 319 3.65 -6.68 46.68
N GLY A 320 3.34 -6.39 47.94
CA GLY A 320 4.06 -6.98 49.06
C GLY A 320 4.19 -8.49 48.86
N ASN A 321 5.43 -8.99 48.95
CA ASN A 321 5.84 -10.38 48.85
C ASN A 321 5.80 -11.01 47.45
N ASN A 322 6.85 -10.83 46.64
CA ASN A 322 7.74 -11.90 46.14
C ASN A 322 8.72 -11.39 45.07
N LYS A 323 9.87 -12.07 44.97
CA LYS A 323 11.08 -11.71 44.20
C LYS A 323 10.81 -11.42 42.71
N PRO A 324 11.65 -10.58 42.06
CA PRO A 324 11.43 -10.14 40.69
C PRO A 324 11.65 -11.28 39.68
N GLN A 325 10.59 -11.64 38.94
CA GLN A 325 10.71 -12.39 37.69
C GLN A 325 10.85 -11.41 36.52
N ASP A 326 11.98 -11.53 35.81
CA ASP A 326 12.36 -10.71 34.68
C ASP A 326 11.62 -11.21 33.42
N TYR A 327 10.39 -10.73 33.20
CA TYR A 327 9.62 -11.06 32.01
C TYR A 327 10.08 -10.24 30.80
N ARG A 328 11.15 -10.69 30.14
CA ARG A 328 11.37 -10.33 28.73
C ARG A 328 10.37 -11.09 27.89
N HIS A 329 9.32 -10.44 27.41
CA HIS A 329 8.47 -10.98 26.34
C HIS A 329 9.30 -11.15 25.06
N ARG A 330 9.91 -12.33 24.91
CA ARG A 330 10.44 -12.81 23.63
C ARG A 330 9.26 -13.32 22.82
N SER A 331 8.86 -12.57 21.81
CA SER A 331 7.86 -13.00 20.84
C SER A 331 8.39 -14.18 20.03
N GLY A 332 7.83 -15.37 20.26
CA GLY A 332 7.57 -16.40 19.24
C GLY A 332 8.75 -17.26 18.78
N GLN A 333 9.04 -18.32 19.54
CA GLN A 333 9.57 -19.57 19.01
C GLN A 333 8.59 -20.66 19.49
N TYR A 334 7.82 -21.26 18.59
CA TYR A 334 6.91 -22.36 18.94
C TYR A 334 7.77 -23.62 19.14
N ASP A 335 7.79 -24.13 20.37
CA ASP A 335 8.32 -25.45 20.70
C ASP A 335 7.27 -26.53 20.38
N SER A 336 7.71 -27.62 19.78
CA SER A 336 6.87 -28.60 19.07
C SER A 336 6.43 -29.79 19.93
N THR A 337 6.06 -29.59 21.19
CA THR A 337 5.81 -30.72 22.11
C THR A 337 4.40 -30.85 22.68
N ASP A 338 3.46 -29.94 22.36
CA ASP A 338 2.08 -30.02 22.90
C ASP A 338 1.03 -30.36 21.83
N MET A 339 1.23 -31.46 21.10
CA MET A 339 0.26 -31.95 20.10
C MET A 339 -0.12 -33.43 20.26
N ASP A 340 -0.04 -34.01 21.47
CA ASP A 340 -0.41 -35.42 21.68
C ASP A 340 -1.66 -35.68 22.55
N ASP A 341 -2.31 -34.65 23.13
CA ASP A 341 -3.42 -34.88 24.08
C ASP A 341 -4.83 -34.56 23.56
N TRP A 342 -5.00 -34.31 22.26
CA TRP A 342 -6.33 -34.09 21.66
C TRP A 342 -6.83 -35.28 20.83
N ASN A 343 -6.62 -36.51 21.31
CA ASN A 343 -7.25 -37.69 20.69
C ASN A 343 -7.44 -38.86 21.67
N LYS A 344 -8.18 -38.62 22.77
CA LYS A 344 -8.83 -39.69 23.55
C LYS A 344 -10.20 -39.23 24.00
N GLY A 345 -11.22 -39.59 23.23
CA GLY A 345 -12.62 -39.29 23.56
C GLY A 345 -13.14 -40.08 24.76
N LYS A 346 -14.25 -39.61 25.33
CA LYS A 346 -15.30 -40.44 25.94
C LYS A 346 -16.55 -39.61 26.28
N ILE A 347 -17.68 -40.18 25.82
CA ILE A 347 -19.11 -39.91 26.07
C ILE A 347 -19.72 -38.77 25.26
#